data_AF-A0A1H4JHM7-F1
#
_entry.id   AF-A0A1H4JHM7-F1
#
_cell.length_a   1.000
_cell.length_b   1.000
_cell.length_c   1.000
_cell.angle_alpha   90.00
_cell.angle_beta   90.00
_cell.angle_gamma   90.00
#
_symmetry.space_group_name_H-M   'P 1'
#
loop_
_entity.id
_entity.type
_entity.pdbx_description
1 polymer ?
#
loop_
_entity_poly.entity_id
_entity_poly.type
_entity_poly.pdbx_seq_one_letter_code
_entity_poly.pdbx_strand_id
1 'polypeptide(L)'
;MENIISIFIFIHAFFGGVGLITGIASIVVKKGQKNHKLLGKWFSWSMIISSAISLVVARMPNHMNTFLFLIGIFTIYMVLAGNRALTFKSIKKTKANYTDKLVSGIMILSAMLMIAFGIIGLKQGYNQSILFLFFGCFGLFMPYGDFKLYSNTLENRKLWLINHLSRMLGALIASVTAFIVAGMHQDTLWAWITPSVLGTAYIIYWIKKTKGKKKLKSA
;
A
#
# COMPACT_ATOMS: atom_id res chain seq x y z
N MET A 1 13.55 10.29 26.76
CA MET A 1 12.79 9.51 25.76
C MET A 1 12.54 10.31 24.49
N GLU A 2 12.21 11.60 24.58
CA GLU A 2 11.94 12.47 23.41
C GLU A 2 13.07 12.50 22.36
N ASN A 3 14.34 12.49 22.78
CA ASN A 3 15.48 12.42 21.84
C ASN A 3 15.46 11.13 21.00
N ILE A 4 15.04 9.99 21.58
CA ILE A 4 14.94 8.70 20.86
C ILE A 4 13.78 8.76 19.85
N ILE A 5 12.65 9.33 20.26
CA ILE A 5 11.48 9.50 19.37
C ILE A 5 11.85 10.39 18.19
N SER A 6 12.56 11.49 18.43
CA SER A 6 13.02 12.41 17.39
C SER A 6 13.96 11.73 16.39
N ILE A 7 14.89 10.90 16.86
CA ILE A 7 15.76 10.09 15.99
C ILE A 7 14.91 9.15 15.12
N PHE A 8 13.90 8.49 15.69
CA PHE A 8 13.03 7.59 14.96
C PHE A 8 12.21 8.34 13.91
N ILE A 9 11.66 9.50 14.24
CA ILE A 9 10.93 10.35 13.29
C ILE A 9 11.86 10.78 12.15
N PHE A 10 13.11 11.15 12.43
CA PHE A 10 14.07 11.51 11.39
C PHE A 10 14.38 10.32 10.46
N ILE A 11 14.63 9.13 11.02
CA ILE A 11 14.85 7.91 10.23
C ILE A 11 13.61 7.59 9.38
N HIS A 12 12.41 7.66 9.97
CA HIS A 12 11.14 7.48 9.28
C HIS A 12 11.00 8.42 8.09
N ALA A 13 11.24 9.72 8.31
CA ALA A 13 11.13 10.76 7.29
C ALA A 13 12.18 10.59 6.19
N PHE A 14 13.43 10.27 6.55
CA PHE A 14 14.50 10.02 5.59
C PHE A 14 14.15 8.87 4.65
N PHE A 15 13.82 7.69 5.20
CA PHE A 15 13.42 6.54 4.38
C PHE A 15 12.09 6.78 3.65
N GLY A 16 11.17 7.56 4.22
CA GLY A 16 9.96 8.00 3.54
C GLY A 16 10.26 8.83 2.29
N GLY A 17 11.19 9.79 2.39
CA GLY A 17 11.67 10.61 1.28
C GLY A 17 12.39 9.79 0.20
N VAL A 18 13.31 8.89 0.60
CA VAL A 18 13.97 7.96 -0.35
C VAL A 18 12.93 7.08 -1.06
N GLY A 19 11.94 6.58 -0.32
CA GLY A 19 10.80 5.85 -0.86
C GLY A 19 10.06 6.67 -1.92
N LEU A 20 9.62 7.89 -1.57
CA LEU A 20 8.88 8.75 -2.49
C LEU A 20 9.65 9.01 -3.80
N ILE A 21 10.92 9.41 -3.71
CA ILE A 21 11.77 9.70 -4.87
C ILE A 21 11.94 8.45 -5.75
N THR A 22 12.27 7.31 -5.14
CA THR A 22 12.51 6.06 -5.88
C THR A 22 11.22 5.48 -6.46
N GLY A 23 10.09 5.65 -5.78
CA GLY A 23 8.76 5.26 -6.25
C GLY A 23 8.34 6.05 -7.50
N ILE A 24 8.46 7.38 -7.46
CA ILE A 24 8.21 8.26 -8.61
C ILE A 24 9.17 7.95 -9.76
N ALA A 25 10.47 7.80 -9.47
CA ALA A 25 11.46 7.44 -10.48
C ALA A 25 11.12 6.09 -11.13
N SER A 26 10.62 5.11 -10.37
CA SER A 26 10.21 3.79 -10.89
C SER A 26 9.05 3.88 -11.89
N ILE A 27 8.19 4.90 -11.75
CA ILE A 27 7.10 5.20 -12.67
C ILE A 27 7.61 5.78 -13.97
N VAL A 28 8.64 6.62 -13.96
CA VAL A 28 9.15 7.27 -15.17
C VAL A 28 9.88 6.27 -16.06
N VAL A 29 10.72 5.42 -15.46
CA VAL A 29 11.52 4.44 -16.21
C VAL A 29 10.67 3.34 -16.87
N LYS A 30 11.27 2.65 -17.84
CA LYS A 30 10.62 1.55 -18.56
C LYS A 30 10.37 0.36 -17.63
N LYS A 31 9.10 -0.04 -17.54
CA LYS A 31 8.60 -1.04 -16.59
C LYS A 31 9.22 -2.40 -16.90
N GLY A 32 9.67 -3.10 -15.86
CA GLY A 32 10.32 -4.41 -15.96
C GLY A 32 11.79 -4.41 -16.39
N GLN A 33 12.37 -3.27 -16.79
CA GLN A 33 13.81 -3.16 -17.06
C GLN A 33 14.66 -3.07 -15.77
N LYS A 34 15.99 -3.12 -15.92
CA LYS A 34 16.96 -3.08 -14.80
C LYS A 34 16.71 -1.90 -13.86
N ASN A 35 16.53 -0.69 -14.40
CA ASN A 35 16.32 0.51 -13.60
C ASN A 35 14.99 0.47 -12.83
N HIS A 36 13.89 0.01 -13.46
CA HIS A 36 12.61 -0.17 -12.77
C HIS A 36 12.73 -1.16 -11.61
N LYS A 37 13.41 -2.29 -11.83
CA LYS A 37 13.62 -3.30 -10.78
C LYS A 37 14.50 -2.76 -9.64
N LEU A 38 15.56 -2.00 -9.96
CA LEU A 38 16.43 -1.40 -8.95
C LEU A 38 15.69 -0.37 -8.11
N LEU A 39 15.01 0.58 -8.76
CA LEU A 39 14.23 1.62 -8.08
C LEU A 39 13.07 1.02 -7.27
N GLY A 40 12.38 0.00 -7.81
CA GLY A 40 11.33 -0.72 -7.09
C GLY A 40 11.84 -1.45 -5.84
N LYS A 41 13.08 -1.96 -5.85
CA LYS A 41 13.71 -2.54 -4.65
C LYS A 41 14.00 -1.48 -3.60
N TRP A 42 14.60 -0.35 -3.99
CA TRP A 42 14.85 0.77 -3.07
C TRP A 42 13.56 1.33 -2.48
N PHE A 43 12.54 1.52 -3.33
CA PHE A 43 11.21 1.91 -2.88
C PHE A 43 10.66 0.93 -1.84
N SER A 44 10.71 -0.37 -2.12
CA SER A 44 10.19 -1.40 -1.22
C SER A 44 10.88 -1.40 0.14
N TRP A 45 12.21 -1.43 0.16
CA TRP A 45 12.97 -1.43 1.41
C TRP A 45 12.75 -0.15 2.21
N SER A 46 12.78 1.01 1.54
CA SER A 46 12.62 2.30 2.21
C SER A 46 11.22 2.44 2.82
N MET A 47 10.17 2.03 2.09
CA MET A 47 8.80 2.06 2.61
C MET A 47 8.58 1.08 3.76
N ILE A 48 9.18 -0.11 3.72
CA ILE A 48 9.09 -1.07 4.84
C ILE A 48 9.79 -0.51 6.08
N ILE A 49 11.02 0.00 5.94
CA ILE A 49 11.79 0.55 7.07
C ILE A 49 11.05 1.76 7.65
N SER A 50 10.65 2.71 6.81
CA SER A 50 9.91 3.90 7.22
C SER A 50 8.62 3.51 7.96
N SER A 51 7.80 2.62 7.38
CA SER A 51 6.54 2.20 8.00
C SER A 51 6.77 1.43 9.30
N ALA A 52 7.79 0.57 9.39
CA ALA A 52 8.12 -0.16 10.61
C ALA A 52 8.49 0.79 11.75
N ILE A 53 9.29 1.83 11.47
CA ILE A 53 9.59 2.87 12.44
C ILE A 53 8.32 3.62 12.88
N SER A 54 7.41 3.94 11.94
CA SER A 54 6.13 4.58 12.32
C SER A 54 5.25 3.72 13.20
N LEU A 55 5.29 2.38 13.07
CA LEU A 55 4.54 1.48 13.97
C LEU A 55 5.03 1.61 15.41
N VAL A 56 6.33 1.74 15.60
CA VAL A 56 6.93 1.91 16.93
C VAL A 56 6.58 3.29 17.47
N VAL A 57 6.84 4.36 16.70
CA VAL A 57 6.58 5.74 17.14
C VAL A 57 5.10 5.95 17.50
N ALA A 58 4.17 5.41 16.71
CA ALA A 58 2.73 5.52 16.96
C ALA A 58 2.24 4.81 18.25
N ARG A 59 3.14 4.12 18.95
CA ARG A 59 2.91 3.47 20.25
C ARG A 59 3.85 3.96 21.37
N MET A 60 4.61 5.03 21.13
CA MET A 60 5.46 5.65 22.17
C MET A 60 4.67 6.71 22.95
N PRO A 61 5.10 7.05 24.19
CA PRO A 61 4.47 8.10 24.99
C PRO A 61 4.34 9.42 24.21
N ASN A 62 3.23 10.14 24.42
CA ASN A 62 2.90 11.41 23.75
C ASN A 62 2.70 11.35 22.22
N HIS A 63 2.91 10.20 21.58
CA HIS A 63 2.82 10.01 20.13
C HIS A 63 1.83 8.89 19.74
N MET A 64 1.00 8.46 20.70
CA MET A 64 0.02 7.39 20.53
C MET A 64 -1.00 7.76 19.44
N ASN A 65 -0.99 7.03 18.33
CA ASN A 65 -1.95 7.24 17.25
C ASN A 65 -2.33 5.91 16.59
N THR A 66 -3.49 5.38 16.98
CA THR A 66 -4.00 4.11 16.43
C THR A 66 -4.27 4.18 14.93
N PHE A 67 -4.66 5.33 14.40
CA PHE A 67 -4.89 5.49 12.96
C PHE A 67 -3.59 5.33 12.19
N LEU A 68 -2.56 6.10 12.54
CA LEU A 68 -1.25 6.05 11.88
C LEU A 68 -0.58 4.69 12.05
N PHE A 69 -0.77 4.03 13.19
CA PHE A 69 -0.33 2.65 13.40
C PHE A 69 -0.94 1.69 12.36
N LEU A 70 -2.27 1.73 12.18
CA LEU A 70 -2.94 0.84 11.21
C LEU A 70 -2.59 1.20 9.76
N ILE A 71 -2.39 2.49 9.44
CA ILE A 71 -1.90 2.94 8.13
C ILE A 71 -0.47 2.46 7.85
N GLY A 72 0.39 2.39 8.86
CA GLY A 72 1.72 1.78 8.75
C GLY A 72 1.62 0.30 8.34
N ILE A 73 0.72 -0.47 8.98
CA ILE A 73 0.47 -1.87 8.60
C ILE A 73 -0.08 -1.97 7.18
N PHE A 74 -1.03 -1.11 6.83
CA PHE A 74 -1.61 -1.04 5.48
C PHE A 74 -0.54 -0.80 4.40
N THR A 75 0.41 0.09 4.67
CA THR A 75 1.52 0.40 3.76
C THR A 75 2.49 -0.77 3.62
N ILE A 76 2.87 -1.40 4.74
CA ILE A 76 3.71 -2.62 4.74
C ILE A 76 3.03 -3.73 3.95
N TYR A 77 1.73 -3.95 4.17
CA TYR A 77 0.94 -4.92 3.43
C TYR A 77 1.03 -4.68 1.92
N MET A 78 0.82 -3.44 1.45
CA MET A 78 0.87 -3.14 0.02
C MET A 78 2.24 -3.46 -0.58
N VAL A 79 3.32 -3.06 0.08
CA VAL A 79 4.67 -3.35 -0.42
C VAL A 79 4.95 -4.86 -0.44
N LEU A 80 4.60 -5.56 0.63
CA LEU A 80 4.81 -7.01 0.73
C LEU A 80 3.94 -7.76 -0.30
N ALA A 81 2.63 -7.55 -0.31
CA ALA A 81 1.70 -8.19 -1.24
C ALA A 81 2.06 -7.87 -2.70
N GLY A 82 2.44 -6.63 -3.00
CA GLY A 82 2.90 -6.21 -4.33
C GLY A 82 4.15 -6.97 -4.79
N ASN A 83 5.15 -7.12 -3.92
CA ASN A 83 6.34 -7.91 -4.24
C ASN A 83 6.06 -9.41 -4.30
N ARG A 84 5.22 -9.93 -3.40
CA ARG A 84 4.79 -11.33 -3.38
C ARG A 84 4.02 -11.69 -4.64
N ALA A 85 3.23 -10.79 -5.21
CA ALA A 85 2.54 -11.02 -6.48
C ALA A 85 3.54 -11.43 -7.59
N LEU A 86 4.73 -10.83 -7.68
CA LEU A 86 5.75 -11.18 -8.68
C LEU A 86 6.20 -12.65 -8.61
N THR A 87 6.12 -13.29 -7.46
CA THR A 87 6.51 -14.71 -7.31
C THR A 87 5.57 -15.66 -8.06
N PHE A 88 4.33 -15.23 -8.31
CA PHE A 88 3.34 -15.96 -9.12
C PHE A 88 3.53 -15.76 -10.63
N LYS A 89 4.55 -14.99 -11.05
CA LYS A 89 4.99 -14.98 -12.45
C LYS A 89 5.60 -16.32 -12.86
N SER A 90 6.24 -17.03 -11.92
CA SER A 90 6.90 -18.30 -12.18
C SER A 90 5.89 -19.44 -12.26
N ILE A 91 5.99 -20.27 -13.29
CA ILE A 91 5.15 -21.47 -13.47
C ILE A 91 5.37 -22.46 -12.30
N LYS A 92 6.51 -22.40 -11.62
CA LYS A 92 6.82 -23.25 -10.46
C LYS A 92 5.94 -22.94 -9.24
N LYS A 93 5.41 -21.71 -9.13
CA LYS A 93 4.57 -21.32 -7.99
C LYS A 93 3.10 -21.50 -8.33
N THR A 94 2.58 -22.69 -8.06
CA THR A 94 1.19 -23.06 -8.34
C THR A 94 0.22 -22.61 -7.25
N LYS A 95 0.66 -22.50 -5.99
CA LYS A 95 -0.16 -22.15 -4.84
C LYS A 95 0.46 -21.09 -3.94
N ALA A 96 -0.39 -20.40 -3.17
CA ALA A 96 0.03 -19.47 -2.13
C ALA A 96 0.68 -20.21 -0.95
N ASN A 97 1.82 -19.69 -0.49
CA ASN A 97 2.51 -20.21 0.69
C ASN A 97 1.99 -19.54 1.97
N TYR A 98 2.54 -19.95 3.13
CA TYR A 98 2.14 -19.40 4.42
C TYR A 98 2.33 -17.88 4.50
N THR A 99 3.46 -17.36 4.00
CA THR A 99 3.75 -15.92 3.99
C THR A 99 2.71 -15.12 3.19
N ASP A 100 2.26 -15.62 2.04
CA ASP A 100 1.24 -14.96 1.21
C ASP A 100 -0.09 -14.80 1.99
N LYS A 101 -0.52 -15.89 2.63
CA LYS A 101 -1.75 -15.92 3.43
C LYS A 101 -1.62 -15.05 4.68
N LEU A 102 -0.47 -15.07 5.35
CA LEU A 102 -0.20 -14.28 6.54
C LEU A 102 -0.23 -12.78 6.23
N VAL A 103 0.41 -12.33 5.14
CA VAL A 103 0.39 -10.92 4.72
C VAL A 103 -1.04 -10.46 4.45
N SER A 104 -1.83 -11.25 3.72
CA SER A 104 -3.23 -10.93 3.42
C SER A 104 -4.12 -10.98 4.68
N GLY A 105 -3.89 -11.93 5.57
CA GLY A 105 -4.63 -12.11 6.82
C GLY A 105 -4.41 -10.97 7.82
N ILE A 106 -3.16 -10.52 7.98
CA ILE A 106 -2.84 -9.35 8.83
C ILE A 106 -3.57 -8.11 8.32
N MET A 107 -3.63 -7.92 7.00
CA MET A 107 -4.37 -6.81 6.42
C MET A 107 -5.88 -6.93 6.67
N ILE A 108 -6.48 -8.10 6.48
CA ILE A 108 -7.91 -8.30 6.79
C ILE A 108 -8.21 -7.96 8.24
N LEU A 109 -7.41 -8.46 9.18
CA LEU A 109 -7.56 -8.15 10.60
C LEU A 109 -7.46 -6.65 10.87
N SER A 110 -6.42 -6.01 10.33
CA SER A 110 -6.21 -4.57 10.50
C SER A 110 -7.34 -3.76 9.89
N ALA A 111 -7.85 -4.16 8.72
CA ALA A 111 -8.96 -3.49 8.05
C ALA A 111 -10.28 -3.63 8.82
N MET A 112 -10.56 -4.80 9.41
CA MET A 112 -11.72 -4.98 10.29
C MET A 112 -11.62 -4.08 11.53
N LEU A 113 -10.43 -3.98 12.14
CA LEU A 113 -10.19 -3.05 13.24
C LEU A 113 -10.41 -1.59 12.81
N MET A 114 -9.92 -1.20 11.63
CA MET A 114 -10.16 0.13 11.10
C MET A 114 -11.65 0.41 10.93
N ILE A 115 -12.40 -0.52 10.34
CA ILE A 115 -13.86 -0.36 10.18
C ILE A 115 -14.56 -0.24 11.53
N ALA A 116 -14.21 -1.08 12.50
CA ALA A 116 -14.77 -1.02 13.84
C ALA A 116 -14.51 0.33 14.52
N PHE A 117 -13.25 0.81 14.52
CA PHE A 117 -12.90 2.12 15.07
C PHE A 117 -13.59 3.27 14.33
N GLY A 118 -13.73 3.16 13.00
CA GLY A 118 -14.45 4.13 12.18
C GLY A 118 -15.93 4.24 12.56
N ILE A 119 -16.63 3.10 12.68
CA ILE A 119 -18.06 3.07 13.06
C ILE A 119 -18.25 3.62 14.48
N ILE A 120 -17.43 3.18 15.43
CA ILE A 120 -17.50 3.61 16.84
C ILE A 120 -17.25 5.12 16.93
N GLY A 121 -16.19 5.61 16.30
CA GLY A 121 -15.83 7.03 16.37
C GLY A 121 -16.85 7.95 15.70
N LEU A 122 -17.45 7.54 14.57
CA LEU A 122 -18.53 8.31 13.95
C LEU A 122 -19.78 8.38 14.84
N LYS A 123 -20.15 7.29 15.52
CA LYS A 123 -21.26 7.30 16.49
C LYS A 123 -20.99 8.23 17.68
N GLN A 124 -19.73 8.45 18.02
CA GLN A 124 -19.29 9.36 19.08
C GLN A 124 -19.10 10.82 18.58
N GLY A 125 -19.38 11.11 17.31
CA GLY A 125 -19.27 12.45 16.74
C GLY A 125 -17.87 12.85 16.24
N TYR A 126 -16.91 11.92 16.20
CA TYR A 126 -15.57 12.19 15.68
C TYR A 126 -15.55 12.09 14.15
N ASN A 127 -15.69 13.23 13.46
CA ASN A 127 -15.75 13.27 11.99
C ASN A 127 -14.51 12.65 11.30
N GLN A 128 -13.32 12.77 11.89
CA GLN A 128 -12.09 12.19 11.34
C GLN A 128 -12.11 10.65 11.29
N SER A 129 -13.01 9.99 12.02
CA SER A 129 -13.21 8.54 11.96
C SER A 129 -13.68 8.04 10.60
N ILE A 130 -14.13 8.94 9.70
CA ILE A 130 -14.40 8.59 8.30
C ILE A 130 -13.15 8.05 7.58
N LEU A 131 -11.95 8.51 7.96
CA LEU A 131 -10.69 8.05 7.39
C LEU A 131 -10.43 6.57 7.69
N PHE A 132 -10.77 6.13 8.91
CA PHE A 132 -10.70 4.72 9.27
C PHE A 132 -11.61 3.86 8.38
N LEU A 133 -12.83 4.31 8.10
CA LEU A 133 -13.73 3.60 7.18
C LEU A 133 -13.17 3.59 5.76
N PHE A 134 -12.71 4.73 5.27
CA PHE A 134 -12.15 4.87 3.93
C PHE A 134 -11.01 3.87 3.70
N PHE A 135 -9.96 3.92 4.53
CA PHE A 135 -8.81 3.03 4.39
C PHE A 135 -9.13 1.58 4.79
N GLY A 136 -10.05 1.36 5.74
CA GLY A 136 -10.52 0.02 6.12
C GLY A 136 -11.23 -0.70 4.97
N CYS A 137 -12.10 -0.01 4.23
CA CYS A 137 -12.76 -0.57 3.04
C CYS A 137 -11.75 -0.94 1.95
N PHE A 138 -10.78 -0.06 1.67
CA PHE A 138 -9.67 -0.40 0.75
C PHE A 138 -8.86 -1.60 1.28
N GLY A 139 -8.62 -1.64 2.59
CA GLY A 139 -7.88 -2.70 3.28
C GLY A 139 -8.55 -4.07 3.21
N LEU A 140 -9.88 -4.14 3.10
CA LEU A 140 -10.60 -5.38 2.83
C LEU A 140 -10.68 -5.71 1.34
N PHE A 141 -10.90 -4.71 0.50
CA PHE A 141 -11.02 -4.89 -0.95
C PHE A 141 -9.73 -5.44 -1.58
N MET A 142 -8.58 -5.00 -1.08
CA MET A 142 -7.29 -5.40 -1.63
C MET A 142 -7.01 -6.91 -1.46
N PRO A 143 -7.03 -7.51 -0.25
CA PRO A 143 -6.84 -8.95 -0.04
C PRO A 143 -7.73 -9.86 -0.88
N TYR A 144 -8.96 -9.44 -1.23
CA TYR A 144 -9.80 -10.18 -2.18
C TYR A 144 -9.09 -10.45 -3.52
N GLY A 145 -8.38 -9.45 -4.05
CA GLY A 145 -7.54 -9.60 -5.24
C GLY A 145 -6.36 -10.56 -5.05
N ASP A 146 -5.84 -10.67 -3.83
CA ASP A 146 -4.75 -11.59 -3.49
C ASP A 146 -5.27 -13.04 -3.49
N PHE A 147 -6.40 -13.31 -2.84
CA PHE A 147 -7.02 -14.64 -2.87
C PHE A 147 -7.42 -15.07 -4.28
N LYS A 148 -7.90 -14.14 -5.12
CA LYS A 148 -8.17 -14.42 -6.53
C LYS A 148 -6.90 -14.81 -7.30
N LEU A 149 -5.76 -14.18 -6.99
CA LEU A 149 -4.47 -14.59 -7.54
C LEU A 149 -4.06 -15.96 -7.03
N TYR A 150 -4.33 -16.28 -5.75
CA TYR A 150 -3.95 -17.56 -5.15
C TYR A 150 -4.72 -18.75 -5.71
N SER A 151 -5.97 -18.56 -6.14
CA SER A 151 -6.82 -19.61 -6.71
C SER A 151 -6.67 -19.80 -8.22
N ASN A 152 -6.41 -18.73 -8.98
CA ASN A 152 -6.44 -18.75 -10.46
C ASN A 152 -5.04 -18.60 -11.10
N THR A 153 -3.98 -19.00 -10.41
CA THR A 153 -2.57 -18.76 -10.79
C THR A 153 -2.24 -19.26 -12.21
N LEU A 154 -2.84 -20.36 -12.66
CA LEU A 154 -2.56 -20.99 -13.96
C LEU A 154 -3.39 -20.42 -15.12
N GLU A 155 -4.59 -19.92 -14.85
CA GLU A 155 -5.54 -19.50 -15.89
C GLU A 155 -5.31 -18.06 -16.37
N ASN A 156 -4.75 -17.18 -15.53
CA ASN A 156 -4.61 -15.77 -15.85
C ASN A 156 -3.16 -15.26 -15.72
N ARG A 157 -2.39 -15.42 -16.80
CA ARG A 157 -0.97 -15.02 -16.90
C ARG A 157 -0.66 -13.55 -16.57
N LYS A 158 -1.67 -12.66 -16.46
CA LYS A 158 -1.47 -11.23 -16.16
C LYS A 158 -1.93 -10.81 -14.76
N LEU A 159 -2.59 -11.69 -13.99
CA LEU A 159 -3.16 -11.31 -12.70
C LEU A 159 -2.08 -10.93 -11.66
N TRP A 160 -0.94 -11.63 -11.67
CA TRP A 160 0.21 -11.27 -10.83
C TRP A 160 0.71 -9.85 -11.11
N LEU A 161 0.70 -9.42 -12.38
CA LEU A 161 1.18 -8.11 -12.79
C LEU A 161 0.19 -7.02 -12.39
N ILE A 162 -1.12 -7.30 -12.50
CA ILE A 162 -2.17 -6.40 -12.03
C ILE A 162 -2.08 -6.20 -10.52
N ASN A 163 -1.91 -7.27 -9.74
CA ASN A 163 -1.76 -7.15 -8.28
C ASN A 163 -0.46 -6.44 -7.91
N HIS A 164 0.67 -6.74 -8.54
CA HIS A 164 1.90 -6.00 -8.33
C HIS A 164 1.71 -4.51 -8.60
N LEU A 165 1.19 -4.15 -9.76
CA LEU A 165 0.93 -2.76 -10.16
C LEU A 165 0.03 -2.03 -9.15
N SER A 166 -1.14 -2.60 -8.82
CA SER A 166 -2.10 -1.97 -7.93
C SER A 166 -1.54 -1.74 -6.53
N ARG A 167 -0.80 -2.72 -5.99
CA ARG A 167 -0.24 -2.64 -4.64
C ARG A 167 0.93 -1.68 -4.56
N MET A 168 1.85 -1.73 -5.52
CA MET A 168 3.01 -0.83 -5.51
C MET A 168 2.62 0.62 -5.74
N LEU A 169 1.64 0.88 -6.63
CA LEU A 169 1.08 2.22 -6.79
C LEU A 169 0.26 2.65 -5.57
N GLY A 170 -0.48 1.73 -4.93
CA GLY A 170 -1.14 1.99 -3.64
C GLY A 170 -0.17 2.43 -2.54
N ALA A 171 0.99 1.76 -2.43
CA ALA A 171 2.04 2.16 -1.50
C ALA A 171 2.61 3.55 -1.82
N LEU A 172 2.76 3.89 -3.11
CA LEU A 172 3.22 5.22 -3.50
C LEU A 172 2.16 6.30 -3.20
N ILE A 173 0.88 5.99 -3.40
CA ILE A 173 -0.23 6.88 -3.02
C ILE A 173 -0.16 7.15 -1.52
N ALA A 174 -0.03 6.09 -0.70
CA ALA A 174 0.09 6.24 0.74
C ALA A 174 1.31 7.08 1.15
N SER A 175 2.46 6.92 0.49
CA SER A 175 3.64 7.76 0.78
C SER A 175 3.44 9.23 0.38
N VAL A 176 2.76 9.49 -0.75
CA VAL A 176 2.39 10.86 -1.16
C VAL A 176 1.42 11.47 -0.15
N THR A 177 0.37 10.73 0.25
CA THR A 177 -0.58 11.18 1.28
C THR A 177 0.14 11.48 2.60
N ALA A 178 1.02 10.60 3.06
CA ALA A 178 1.77 10.80 4.29
C ALA A 178 2.67 12.04 4.21
N PHE A 179 3.34 12.26 3.08
CA PHE A 179 4.14 13.46 2.87
C PHE A 179 3.29 14.74 2.90
N ILE A 180 2.12 14.76 2.24
CA ILE A 180 1.24 15.93 2.25
C ILE A 180 0.71 16.20 3.66
N VAL A 181 0.17 15.17 4.33
CA VAL A 181 -0.47 15.37 5.63
C VAL A 181 0.55 15.62 6.74
N ALA A 182 1.54 14.75 6.89
CA ALA A 182 2.51 14.84 7.97
C ALA A 182 3.72 15.70 7.61
N GLY A 183 4.25 15.56 6.39
CA GLY A 183 5.44 16.31 5.96
C GLY A 183 5.16 17.78 5.67
N MET A 184 4.04 18.10 5.03
CA MET A 184 3.63 19.48 4.71
C MET A 184 2.60 20.04 5.70
N HIS A 185 2.29 19.30 6.77
CA HIS A 185 1.36 19.69 7.83
C HIS A 185 -0.05 20.07 7.32
N GLN A 186 -0.53 19.37 6.27
CA GLN A 186 -1.86 19.60 5.71
C GLN A 186 -2.86 18.54 6.21
N ASP A 187 -3.33 18.68 7.45
CA ASP A 187 -4.28 17.73 8.04
C ASP A 187 -5.75 18.08 7.69
N THR A 188 -6.07 17.97 6.41
CA THR A 188 -7.44 18.14 5.90
C THR A 188 -7.94 16.84 5.28
N LEU A 189 -9.25 16.62 5.32
CA LEU A 189 -9.87 15.44 4.70
C LEU A 189 -9.50 15.31 3.21
N TRP A 190 -9.37 16.43 2.50
CA TRP A 190 -8.96 16.47 1.10
C TRP A 190 -7.52 16.01 0.89
N ALA A 191 -6.60 16.38 1.78
CA ALA A 191 -5.20 15.92 1.72
C ALA A 191 -5.09 14.39 1.87
N TRP A 192 -5.95 13.77 2.67
CA TRP A 192 -6.03 12.33 2.83
C TRP A 192 -6.57 11.60 1.58
N ILE A 193 -7.62 12.15 0.97
CA ILE A 193 -8.39 11.45 -0.09
C ILE A 193 -7.85 11.73 -1.50
N THR A 194 -7.40 12.95 -1.78
CA THR A 194 -7.05 13.41 -3.15
C THR A 194 -5.99 12.53 -3.83
N PRO A 195 -4.86 12.18 -3.16
CA PRO A 195 -3.87 11.30 -3.78
C PRO A 195 -4.45 9.92 -4.15
N SER A 196 -5.38 9.40 -3.35
CA SER A 196 -6.05 8.13 -3.61
C SER A 196 -6.96 8.19 -4.83
N VAL A 197 -7.69 9.29 -5.02
CA VAL A 197 -8.55 9.48 -6.20
C VAL A 197 -7.71 9.53 -7.48
N LEU A 198 -6.70 10.42 -7.52
CA LEU A 198 -5.82 10.58 -8.67
C LEU A 198 -5.02 9.30 -8.97
N GLY A 199 -4.47 8.69 -7.92
CA GLY A 199 -3.70 7.47 -8.03
C GLY A 199 -4.54 6.27 -8.46
N THR A 200 -5.79 6.17 -8.01
CA THR A 200 -6.71 5.10 -8.46
C THR A 200 -7.04 5.25 -9.95
N ALA A 201 -7.29 6.47 -10.45
CA ALA A 201 -7.47 6.72 -11.88
C ALA A 201 -6.23 6.26 -12.68
N TYR A 202 -5.04 6.56 -12.17
CA TYR A 202 -3.78 6.12 -12.78
C TYR A 202 -3.58 4.60 -12.76
N ILE A 203 -3.94 3.93 -11.66
CA ILE A 203 -3.95 2.46 -11.55
C ILE A 203 -4.89 1.86 -12.60
N ILE A 204 -6.11 2.37 -12.73
CA ILE A 204 -7.10 1.89 -13.71
C ILE A 204 -6.56 2.00 -15.13
N TYR A 205 -5.96 3.15 -15.48
CA TYR A 205 -5.31 3.34 -16.78
C TYR A 205 -4.26 2.25 -17.06
N TRP A 206 -3.35 1.99 -16.13
CA TRP A 206 -2.30 0.98 -16.32
C TRP A 206 -2.84 -0.45 -16.33
N ILE A 207 -3.89 -0.76 -15.56
CA ILE A 207 -4.55 -2.06 -15.62
C ILE A 207 -5.15 -2.29 -17.02
N LYS A 208 -5.89 -1.30 -17.55
CA LYS A 208 -6.48 -1.37 -18.90
C LYS A 208 -5.40 -1.56 -19.96
N LYS A 209 -4.32 -0.77 -19.88
CA LYS A 209 -3.15 -0.87 -20.77
C LYS A 209 -2.47 -2.24 -20.71
N THR A 210 -2.36 -2.82 -19.51
CA THR A 210 -1.69 -4.11 -19.29
C THR A 210 -2.53 -5.29 -19.79
N LYS A 211 -3.85 -5.27 -19.56
CA LYS A 211 -4.77 -6.30 -20.07
C LYS A 211 -4.76 -6.36 -21.60
N GLY A 212 -4.62 -5.21 -22.26
CA GLY A 212 -4.69 -5.08 -23.73
C GLY A 212 -6.15 -5.08 -24.21
N LYS A 213 -6.40 -4.62 -25.44
CA LYS A 213 -7.73 -4.79 -26.08
C LYS A 213 -7.96 -6.30 -26.28
N LYS A 214 -9.11 -6.83 -25.87
CA LYS A 214 -9.55 -8.16 -26.35
C LYS A 214 -9.51 -8.06 -27.88
N LYS A 215 -8.68 -8.85 -28.56
CA LYS A 215 -8.90 -9.10 -29.99
C LYS A 215 -10.30 -9.70 -30.05
N LEU A 216 -11.25 -8.98 -30.63
CA LEU A 216 -12.52 -9.58 -31.06
C LEU A 216 -12.12 -10.82 -31.84
N LYS A 217 -12.60 -12.00 -31.42
CA LYS A 217 -12.50 -13.18 -32.28
C LYS A 217 -13.20 -12.76 -33.57
N SER A 218 -12.46 -12.67 -34.67
CA SER A 218 -13.07 -12.65 -35.99
C SER A 218 -13.95 -13.90 -36.08
N ALA A 219 -15.18 -13.69 -36.54
CA ALA A 219 -16.26 -14.67 -36.60
C ALA A 219 -15.83 -15.99 -37.23
#